data_AF-A0A9P6P9C8-F1
#
_entry.id   AF-A0A9P6P9C8-F1
#
_cell.length_a   1.000
_cell.length_b   1.000
_cell.length_c   1.000
_cell.angle_alpha   90.00
_cell.angle_beta   90.00
_cell.angle_gamma   90.00
#
_symmetry.space_group_name_H-M   'P 1'
#
loop_
_entity.id
_entity.type
_entity.pdbx_description
1 polymer ?
#
loop_
_entity_poly.entity_id
_entity_poly.type
_entity_poly.pdbx_seq_one_letter_code
_entity_poly.pdbx_strand_id
1 'polypeptide(L)'
;MAFTAILFYKAVVTLLKHFRTPAYRWMRTSLFLAQGLFGLIPTLHGIYLYGLSRSFDTIALANMIIMGASYVIGALIYGYRIPERWYPGSFNIWLSSHQIFHICVVIALISHYIGVMRAMEFWHNKENSVCNSFM
;
A
#
# COMPACT_ATOMS: atom_id res chain seq x y z
N MET A 1 -6.20 19.92 5.92
CA MET A 1 -5.64 20.28 7.25
C MET A 1 -5.76 19.16 8.29
N ALA A 2 -6.90 18.47 8.42
CA ALA A 2 -7.02 17.35 9.37
C ALA A 2 -6.14 16.13 9.03
N PHE A 3 -6.12 15.70 7.76
CA PHE A 3 -5.33 14.54 7.32
C PHE A 3 -3.82 14.75 7.56
N THR A 4 -3.30 15.93 7.23
CA THR A 4 -1.89 16.29 7.44
C THR A 4 -1.51 16.31 8.93
N ALA A 5 -2.41 16.76 9.81
CA ALA A 5 -2.19 16.73 11.26
C ALA A 5 -2.12 15.29 11.81
N ILE A 6 -2.99 14.40 11.32
CA ILE A 6 -2.98 12.97 11.69
C ILE A 6 -1.66 12.32 11.26
N LEU A 7 -1.18 12.61 10.04
CA LEU A 7 0.10 12.10 9.56
C LEU A 7 1.29 12.59 10.40
N PHE A 8 1.28 13.87 10.76
CA PHE A 8 2.32 14.45 11.62
C PHE A 8 2.33 13.82 13.02
N TYR A 9 1.16 13.72 13.67
CA TYR A 9 1.01 13.05 14.96
C TYR A 9 1.54 11.61 14.92
N LYS A 10 1.18 10.89 13.85
CA LYS A 10 1.64 9.52 13.61
C LYS A 10 3.17 9.44 13.53
N ALA A 11 3.81 10.34 12.78
CA ALA A 11 5.26 10.42 12.67
C ALA A 11 5.90 10.61 14.05
N VAL A 12 5.40 11.57 14.84
CA VAL A 12 5.88 11.82 16.21
C VAL A 12 5.76 10.57 17.08
N VAL A 13 4.60 9.91 17.09
CA VAL A 13 4.37 8.68 17.87
C VAL A 13 5.33 7.56 17.44
N THR A 14 5.58 7.40 16.14
CA THR A 14 6.48 6.34 15.65
C THR A 14 7.95 6.55 16.00
N LEU A 15 8.35 7.80 16.27
CA LEU A 15 9.71 8.14 16.67
C LEU A 15 10.00 7.88 18.15
N LEU A 16 8.97 7.81 19.00
CA LEU A 16 9.10 7.55 20.44
C LEU A 16 9.79 6.19 20.70
N LYS A 17 10.80 6.18 21.57
CA LYS A 17 11.56 4.97 21.91
C LYS A 17 10.67 3.82 22.42
N HIS A 18 9.64 4.15 23.20
CA HIS A 18 8.69 3.18 23.75
C HIS A 18 7.93 2.41 22.67
N PHE A 19 7.61 3.08 21.57
CA PHE A 19 6.87 2.53 20.44
C PHE A 19 7.70 1.54 19.59
N ARG A 20 9.02 1.45 19.82
CA ARG A 20 9.91 0.49 19.16
C ARG A 20 9.91 -0.89 19.82
N THR A 21 9.33 -1.01 21.02
CA THR A 21 9.28 -2.29 21.72
C THR A 21 8.41 -3.31 20.97
N PRO A 22 8.63 -4.63 21.18
CA PRO A 22 7.84 -5.68 20.55
C PRO A 22 6.34 -5.63 20.90
N ALA A 23 6.00 -5.11 22.09
CA ALA A 23 4.62 -4.99 22.57
C ALA A 23 3.74 -4.16 21.62
N TYR A 24 4.30 -3.12 20.99
CA TYR A 24 3.57 -2.24 20.07
C TYR A 24 3.62 -2.66 18.61
N ARG A 25 4.06 -3.89 18.30
CA ARG A 25 4.12 -4.37 16.91
C ARG A 25 2.77 -4.26 16.21
N TRP A 26 1.70 -4.75 16.83
CA TRP A 26 0.36 -4.68 16.25
C TRP A 26 -0.13 -3.25 16.09
N MET A 27 0.15 -2.38 17.07
CA MET A 27 -0.18 -0.96 16.94
C MET A 27 0.52 -0.33 15.72
N ARG A 28 1.80 -0.63 15.49
CA ARG A 28 2.53 -0.20 14.28
C ARG A 28 1.87 -0.72 13.02
N THR A 29 1.67 -2.03 12.93
CA THR A 29 1.09 -2.69 11.76
C THR A 29 -0.26 -2.10 11.42
N SER A 30 -1.18 -1.98 12.38
CA SER A 30 -2.52 -1.42 12.17
C SER A 30 -2.49 0.03 11.72
N LEU A 31 -1.60 0.84 12.29
CA LEU A 31 -1.46 2.27 11.98
C LEU A 31 -0.87 2.52 10.58
N PHE A 32 0.05 1.68 10.10
CA PHE A 32 0.49 1.73 8.71
C PHE A 32 -0.56 1.16 7.77
N LEU A 33 -1.17 0.02 8.11
CA LEU A 33 -2.22 -0.63 7.32
C LEU A 33 -3.41 0.30 7.07
N ALA A 34 -3.90 0.97 8.11
CA ALA A 34 -5.00 1.93 8.01
C ALA A 34 -4.67 3.11 7.07
N GLN A 35 -3.41 3.60 7.10
CA GLN A 35 -2.98 4.64 6.18
C GLN A 35 -3.01 4.17 4.72
N GLY A 36 -2.56 2.94 4.44
CA GLY A 36 -2.62 2.38 3.09
C GLY A 36 -4.06 2.17 2.62
N LEU A 37 -4.92 1.64 3.49
CA LEU A 37 -6.33 1.36 3.17
C LEU A 37 -7.16 2.63 2.90
N PHE A 38 -6.73 3.79 3.40
CA PHE A 38 -7.36 5.06 3.03
C PHE A 38 -7.36 5.30 1.49
N GLY A 39 -6.38 4.75 0.77
CA GLY A 39 -6.31 4.79 -0.69
C GLY A 39 -7.48 4.09 -1.41
N LEU A 40 -8.25 3.24 -0.71
CA LEU A 40 -9.45 2.62 -1.27
C LEU A 40 -10.54 3.65 -1.59
N ILE A 41 -10.66 4.72 -0.79
CA ILE A 41 -11.69 5.76 -1.01
C ILE A 41 -11.54 6.43 -2.38
N PRO A 42 -10.39 7.04 -2.73
CA PRO A 42 -10.21 7.63 -4.05
C PRO A 42 -10.21 6.59 -5.18
N THR A 43 -9.77 5.35 -4.91
CA THR A 43 -9.83 4.26 -5.90
C THR A 43 -11.26 3.90 -6.28
N LEU A 44 -12.12 3.67 -5.27
CA LEU A 44 -13.53 3.35 -5.48
C LEU A 44 -14.28 4.52 -6.12
N HIS A 45 -13.96 5.76 -5.71
CA HIS A 45 -14.51 6.95 -6.34
C HIS A 45 -14.11 7.05 -7.83
N GLY A 46 -12.85 6.77 -8.16
CA GLY A 46 -12.38 6.71 -9.55
C GLY A 46 -13.10 5.63 -10.37
N ILE A 47 -13.29 4.44 -9.81
CA ILE A 47 -14.04 3.36 -10.46
C ILE A 47 -15.49 3.76 -10.69
N TYR A 48 -16.12 4.44 -9.74
CA TYR A 48 -17.49 4.95 -9.87
C TYR A 48 -17.60 5.97 -11.01
N LEU A 49 -16.62 6.88 -11.14
CA LEU A 49 -16.63 7.94 -12.16
C LEU A 49 -16.33 7.42 -13.58
N TYR A 50 -15.30 6.59 -13.74
CA TYR A 50 -14.81 6.16 -15.05
C TYR A 50 -15.34 4.80 -15.51
N GLY A 51 -15.94 4.04 -14.59
CA GLY A 51 -16.32 2.64 -14.81
C GLY A 51 -15.13 1.69 -14.66
N LEU A 52 -15.43 0.42 -14.37
CA LEU A 52 -14.41 -0.60 -14.06
C LEU A 52 -13.43 -0.84 -15.20
N SER A 53 -13.92 -1.00 -16.43
CA SER A 53 -13.07 -1.30 -17.60
C SER A 53 -12.08 -0.18 -17.89
N ARG A 54 -12.53 1.08 -17.87
CA ARG A 54 -11.65 2.24 -18.12
C ARG A 54 -10.69 2.51 -16.97
N SER A 55 -11.02 2.08 -15.74
CA SER A 55 -10.16 2.24 -14.57
C SER A 55 -8.83 1.49 -14.68
N PHE A 56 -8.76 0.45 -15.51
CA PHE A 56 -7.50 -0.23 -15.80
C PHE A 56 -6.48 0.67 -16.49
N ASP A 57 -6.93 1.64 -17.29
CA ASP A 57 -6.08 2.58 -18.00
C ASP A 57 -5.95 3.91 -17.25
N THR A 58 -7.07 4.47 -16.75
CA THR A 58 -7.10 5.81 -16.14
C THR A 58 -6.37 5.88 -14.80
N ILE A 59 -6.49 4.85 -13.96
CA ILE A 59 -5.88 4.79 -12.62
C ILE A 59 -4.94 3.61 -12.46
N ALA A 60 -4.59 2.93 -13.56
CA ALA A 60 -3.73 1.74 -13.57
C ALA A 60 -4.20 0.67 -12.56
N LEU A 61 -5.51 0.38 -12.51
CA LEU A 61 -6.16 -0.41 -11.45
C LEU A 61 -5.46 -1.74 -11.14
N ALA A 62 -4.94 -2.45 -12.15
CA ALA A 62 -4.19 -3.69 -11.94
C ALA A 62 -2.95 -3.51 -11.03
N ASN A 63 -2.18 -2.44 -11.24
CA ASN A 63 -1.03 -2.11 -10.40
C ASN A 63 -1.46 -1.71 -8.98
N MET A 64 -2.57 -0.99 -8.87
CA MET A 64 -3.13 -0.62 -7.56
C MET A 64 -3.54 -1.87 -6.76
N ILE A 65 -4.12 -2.88 -7.41
CA ILE A 65 -4.48 -4.17 -6.79
C ILE A 65 -3.23 -4.91 -6.33
N ILE A 66 -2.20 -5.03 -7.18
CA ILE A 66 -0.94 -5.71 -6.82
C ILE A 66 -0.27 -5.01 -5.64
N MET A 67 -0.14 -3.67 -5.72
CA MET A 67 0.39 -2.85 -4.63
C MET A 67 -0.40 -3.08 -3.33
N GLY A 68 -1.72 -2.97 -3.37
CA GLY A 68 -2.59 -3.13 -2.20
C GLY A 68 -2.51 -4.53 -1.59
N ALA A 69 -2.55 -5.57 -2.43
CA ALA A 69 -2.44 -6.95 -1.99
C ALA A 69 -1.08 -7.22 -1.34
N SER A 70 0.03 -6.84 -1.99
CA SER A 70 1.38 -6.98 -1.41
C SER A 70 1.52 -6.21 -0.09
N TYR A 71 0.94 -5.02 0.01
CA TYR A 71 0.96 -4.21 1.23
C TYR A 71 0.22 -4.90 2.40
N VAL A 72 -1.00 -5.37 2.17
CA VAL A 72 -1.81 -6.05 3.19
C VAL A 72 -1.16 -7.37 3.59
N ILE A 73 -0.79 -8.21 2.62
CA ILE A 73 -0.18 -9.51 2.87
C ILE A 73 1.12 -9.35 3.67
N GLY A 74 2.01 -8.44 3.26
CA GLY A 74 3.25 -8.18 3.97
C GLY A 74 2.99 -7.71 5.42
N ALA A 75 2.06 -6.78 5.62
CA ALA A 75 1.71 -6.28 6.95
C ALA A 75 1.18 -7.39 7.88
N LEU A 76 0.33 -8.28 7.36
CA LEU A 76 -0.20 -9.42 8.12
C LEU A 76 0.89 -10.43 8.45
N ILE A 77 1.75 -10.78 7.49
CA ILE A 77 2.91 -11.67 7.70
C ILE A 77 3.82 -11.13 8.82
N TYR A 78 4.14 -9.83 8.79
CA TYR A 78 4.92 -9.15 9.82
C TYR A 78 4.20 -9.14 11.18
N GLY A 79 2.90 -8.83 11.20
CA GLY A 79 2.10 -8.79 12.42
C GLY A 79 2.03 -10.14 13.12
N TYR A 80 1.72 -11.21 12.37
CA TYR A 80 1.56 -12.56 12.89
C TYR A 80 2.87 -13.32 13.11
N ARG A 81 4.01 -12.83 12.61
CA ARG A 81 5.32 -13.49 12.64
C ARG A 81 5.34 -14.84 11.94
N ILE A 82 4.73 -14.92 10.76
CA ILE A 82 4.72 -16.13 9.94
C ILE A 82 5.91 -16.06 8.97
N PRO A 83 6.69 -17.13 8.77
CA PRO A 83 6.52 -18.50 9.27
C PRO A 83 7.25 -18.81 10.59
N GLU A 84 8.05 -17.91 11.16
CA GLU A 84 8.88 -18.22 12.33
C GLU A 84 8.08 -18.58 13.59
N ARG A 85 6.81 -18.18 13.65
CA ARG A 85 5.88 -18.59 14.70
C ARG A 85 5.52 -20.08 14.60
N TRP A 86 5.49 -20.64 13.40
CA TRP A 86 5.14 -22.04 13.16
C TRP A 86 6.33 -22.97 13.33
N TYR A 87 7.54 -22.53 12.93
CA TYR A 87 8.77 -23.29 13.08
C TYR A 87 9.84 -22.44 13.78
N PRO A 88 9.82 -22.37 15.11
CA PRO A 88 10.80 -21.61 15.88
C PRO A 88 12.22 -22.10 15.61
N GLY A 89 13.13 -21.17 15.33
CA GLY A 89 14.56 -21.48 15.08
C GLY A 89 14.91 -21.81 13.63
N SER A 90 13.95 -22.16 12.78
CA SER A 90 14.21 -22.48 11.36
C SER A 90 14.46 -21.24 10.49
N PHE A 91 13.90 -20.08 10.86
CA PHE A 91 13.89 -18.86 10.06
C PHE A 91 14.75 -17.73 10.66
N ASN A 92 15.87 -18.09 11.28
CA ASN A 92 16.74 -17.13 11.96
C ASN A 92 17.58 -16.27 10.99
N ILE A 93 17.95 -16.82 9.83
CA ILE A 93 18.82 -16.16 8.85
C ILE A 93 18.03 -15.78 7.59
N TRP A 94 17.17 -16.68 7.10
CA TRP A 94 16.44 -16.51 5.84
C TRP A 94 14.94 -16.67 6.05
N LEU A 95 14.17 -15.97 5.21
CA LEU A 95 12.70 -16.02 5.14
C LEU A 95 11.99 -15.75 6.48
N SER A 96 12.59 -14.96 7.35
CA SER A 96 11.87 -14.42 8.51
C SER A 96 10.69 -13.55 8.06
N SER A 97 9.63 -13.43 8.88
CA SER A 97 8.48 -12.57 8.57
C SER A 97 8.87 -11.14 8.18
N HIS A 98 9.95 -10.61 8.78
CA HIS A 98 10.45 -9.27 8.47
C HIS A 98 11.10 -9.20 7.09
N GLN A 99 11.85 -10.22 6.67
CA GLN A 99 12.43 -10.28 5.33
C GLN A 99 11.33 -10.43 4.28
N ILE A 100 10.35 -11.30 4.51
CA ILE A 100 9.21 -11.47 3.62
C ILE A 100 8.41 -10.16 3.51
N PHE A 101 8.20 -9.47 4.64
CA PHE A 101 7.59 -8.14 4.65
C PHE A 101 8.33 -7.15 3.75
N HIS A 102 9.67 -7.07 3.85
CA HIS A 102 10.46 -6.20 2.98
C HIS A 102 10.33 -6.55 1.50
N ILE A 103 10.33 -7.85 1.16
CA ILE A 103 10.10 -8.30 -0.22
C ILE A 103 8.73 -7.82 -0.72
N CYS A 104 7.67 -7.99 0.07
CA CYS A 104 6.34 -7.49 -0.27
C CYS A 104 6.31 -5.97 -0.44
N VAL A 105 7.04 -5.21 0.40
CA VAL A 105 7.14 -3.75 0.29
C VAL A 105 7.84 -3.34 -1.01
N VAL A 106 8.90 -4.05 -1.43
CA VAL A 106 9.59 -3.77 -2.70
C VAL A 106 8.67 -4.04 -3.89
N ILE A 107 7.92 -5.15 -3.88
CA ILE A 107 6.94 -5.45 -4.93
C ILE A 107 5.87 -4.36 -4.98
N ALA A 108 5.34 -3.95 -3.83
CA ALA A 108 4.34 -2.88 -3.76
C ALA A 108 4.88 -1.55 -4.30
N LEU A 109 6.12 -1.20 -3.96
CA LEU A 109 6.79 0.03 -4.43
C LEU A 109 6.96 0.03 -5.95
N ILE A 110 7.46 -1.07 -6.52
CA ILE A 110 7.68 -1.19 -7.96
C ILE A 110 6.35 -1.14 -8.70
N SER A 111 5.34 -1.89 -8.24
CA SER A 111 4.01 -1.88 -8.85
C SER A 111 3.37 -0.50 -8.77
N HIS A 112 3.50 0.19 -7.63
CA HIS A 112 3.02 1.56 -7.49
C HIS A 112 3.70 2.51 -8.48
N TYR A 113 5.03 2.44 -8.60
CA TYR A 113 5.79 3.26 -9.53
C TYR A 113 5.32 3.05 -10.98
N ILE A 114 5.22 1.79 -11.42
CA ILE A 114 4.72 1.45 -12.77
C ILE A 114 3.29 1.95 -12.96
N GLY A 115 2.42 1.79 -11.95
CA GLY A 115 1.04 2.27 -11.98
C GLY A 115 0.94 3.78 -12.16
N VAL A 116 1.73 4.55 -11.39
CA VAL A 116 1.80 6.02 -11.52
C VAL A 116 2.28 6.41 -12.92
N MET A 117 3.33 5.77 -13.43
CA MET A 117 3.85 6.08 -14.76
C MET A 117 2.82 5.79 -15.87
N ARG A 118 2.08 4.68 -15.78
CA ARG A 118 1.01 4.35 -16.73
C ARG A 118 -0.15 5.34 -16.67
N ALA A 119 -0.58 5.70 -15.46
CA ALA A 119 -1.63 6.71 -15.30
C ALA A 119 -1.18 8.06 -15.88
N MET A 120 0.08 8.46 -15.62
CA MET A 120 0.65 9.67 -16.19
C MET A 120 0.68 9.63 -17.72
N GLU A 121 1.16 8.54 -18.31
CA GLU A 121 1.17 8.34 -19.77
C GLU A 121 -0.25 8.43 -20.36
N PHE A 122 -1.23 7.78 -19.73
CA PHE A 122 -2.62 7.87 -20.13
C PHE A 122 -3.13 9.32 -20.11
N TRP A 123 -2.98 10.05 -19.00
CA TRP A 123 -3.52 11.40 -18.91
C TRP A 123 -2.78 12.44 -19.77
N HIS A 124 -1.54 12.16 -20.18
CA HIS A 124 -0.75 13.05 -21.05
C HIS A 124 -0.79 12.65 -22.53
N ASN A 125 -1.46 11.55 -22.88
CA ASN A 125 -1.69 11.19 -24.27
C ASN A 125 -2.77 12.10 -24.87
N LYS A 126 -2.40 12.90 -25.87
CA LYS A 126 -3.29 13.86 -26.55
C LYS A 126 -4.42 13.19 -27.35
N GLU A 127 -4.29 11.91 -27.66
CA GLU A 127 -5.30 11.15 -28.39
C GLU A 127 -6.42 10.60 -27.49
N ASN A 128 -6.29 10.74 -26.16
CA ASN A 128 -7.28 10.18 -25.24
C ASN A 128 -8.56 11.02 -25.20
N SER A 129 -9.65 10.40 -25.67
CA SER A 129 -10.98 11.01 -25.77
C SER A 129 -11.75 11.09 -24.45
N VAL A 130 -11.18 10.63 -23.34
CA VAL A 130 -11.85 10.64 -22.03
C VAL A 130 -12.27 12.06 -21.64
N CYS A 131 -11.40 13.06 -21.85
CA CYS A 131 -11.72 14.47 -21.56
C CYS A 131 -12.86 15.01 -22.43
N ASN A 132 -13.01 14.52 -23.67
CA ASN A 132 -14.09 14.93 -24.57
C ASN A 132 -15.44 14.31 -24.18
N SER A 133 -15.44 13.22 -23.40
CA SER A 133 -16.67 12.56 -22.93
C SER A 133 -17.27 13.15 -21.65
N PHE A 134 -16.57 14.10 -21.02
CA PHE A 134 -17.02 14.81 -19.81
C PHE A 134 -17.35 16.31 -20.06
N MET A 135 -17.17 16.82 -21.28
CA MET A 135 -17.71 18.11 -21.75
C MET A 135 -19.07 17.90 -22.40
#